data_AF-A0A077LMM4-F1
#
_entry.id   AF-A0A077LMM4-F1
#
_cell.length_a   1.000
_cell.length_b   1.000
_cell.length_c   1.000
_cell.angle_alpha   90.00
_cell.angle_beta   90.00
_cell.angle_gamma   90.00
#
_symmetry.space_group_name_H-M   'P 1'
#
loop_
_entity.id
_entity.type
_entity.pdbx_description
1 polymer ?
#
loop_
_entity_poly.entity_id
_entity_poly.type
_entity_poly.pdbx_seq_one_letter_code
_entity_poly.pdbx_strand_id
1 'polypeptide(L)'
;MRTSPIQHPGTLEEVIDAWHRMSINKRHSTSLDIGGQALNYFSAFAAFSTLTDDVDKLTTGPHIAFGDAKVNLFKGDYYVKSLCKFKDHTPAKPLIFRVRQGHSLFNELKDGQTVSLFVRGPVSIRSAERNSVDLQCRDAYSGIVVRPKN
;
A
#
# COMPACT_ATOMS: atom_id res chain seq x y z
N MET A 1 29.44 6.68 -19.39
CA MET A 1 29.39 5.80 -18.21
C MET A 1 27.94 5.42 -17.97
N ARG A 2 27.60 4.13 -18.05
CA ARG A 2 26.25 3.64 -17.74
C ARG A 2 26.14 3.62 -16.21
N THR A 3 25.43 4.57 -15.63
CA THR A 3 25.07 4.55 -14.21
C THR A 3 24.18 3.33 -13.99
N SER A 4 24.75 2.28 -13.39
CA SER A 4 23.98 1.18 -12.83
C SER A 4 22.84 1.75 -11.96
N PRO A 5 21.61 1.20 -12.02
CA PRO A 5 20.55 1.66 -11.15
C PRO A 5 21.00 1.51 -9.70
N ILE A 6 20.84 2.58 -8.94
CA ILE A 6 21.17 2.67 -7.52
C ILE A 6 20.49 1.49 -6.79
N GLN A 7 21.29 0.54 -6.30
CA GLN A 7 20.87 -0.58 -5.44
C GLN A 7 20.72 -0.12 -3.99
N HIS A 8 19.98 0.96 -3.74
CA HIS A 8 19.52 1.21 -2.37
C HIS A 8 18.23 0.43 -2.18
N PRO A 9 18.11 -0.42 -1.14
CA PRO A 9 16.82 -0.92 -0.72
C PRO A 9 16.09 0.27 -0.10
N GLY A 10 15.48 1.10 -0.96
CA GLY A 10 14.76 2.28 -0.54
C GLY A 10 13.62 1.91 0.41
N THR A 11 13.15 2.90 1.14
CA THR A 11 11.88 2.81 1.88
C THR A 11 10.74 2.38 0.97
N LEU A 12 9.65 1.87 1.55
CA LEU A 12 8.43 1.52 0.79
C LEU A 12 7.99 2.66 -0.14
N GLU A 13 8.09 3.91 0.32
CA GLU A 13 7.79 5.11 -0.47
C GLU A 13 8.70 5.27 -1.68
N GLU A 14 10.01 5.17 -1.51
CA GLU A 14 10.98 5.31 -2.61
C GLU A 14 10.77 4.22 -3.67
N VAL A 15 10.41 3.01 -3.25
CA VAL A 15 10.12 1.89 -4.15
C VAL A 15 8.84 2.14 -4.94
N ILE A 16 7.80 2.66 -4.29
CA ILE A 16 6.55 3.05 -4.95
C ILE A 16 6.80 4.21 -5.93
N ASP A 17 7.58 5.21 -5.55
CA ASP A 17 7.91 6.34 -6.40
C ASP A 17 8.72 5.90 -7.63
N ALA A 18 9.68 4.99 -7.43
CA ALA A 18 10.43 4.37 -8.52
C ALA A 18 9.51 3.57 -9.45
N TRP A 19 8.58 2.79 -8.90
CA TRP A 19 7.59 2.04 -9.68
C TRP A 19 6.75 2.96 -10.57
N HIS A 20 6.23 4.07 -10.04
CA HIS A 20 5.44 5.04 -10.82
C HIS A 20 6.24 5.67 -11.97
N ARG A 21 7.54 5.93 -11.78
CA ARG A 21 8.42 6.52 -12.81
C ARG A 21 8.89 5.51 -13.86
N MET A 22 8.82 4.22 -13.58
CA MET A 22 9.24 3.16 -14.51
C MET A 22 8.15 2.82 -15.52
N SER A 23 8.55 2.66 -16.79
CA SER A 23 7.71 2.01 -17.79
C SER A 23 7.54 0.51 -17.48
N ILE A 24 6.49 -0.10 -18.03
CA ILE A 24 6.20 -1.54 -17.82
C ILE A 24 7.42 -2.42 -18.18
N ASN A 25 8.04 -2.20 -19.34
CA ASN A 25 9.23 -2.95 -19.76
C ASN A 25 10.39 -2.79 -18.77
N LYS A 26 10.55 -1.59 -18.19
CA LYS A 26 11.57 -1.34 -17.18
C LYS A 26 11.27 -2.07 -15.87
N ARG A 27 9.99 -2.15 -15.47
CA ARG A 27 9.57 -2.89 -14.28
C ARG A 27 9.87 -4.39 -14.37
N HIS A 28 9.69 -5.00 -15.55
CA HIS A 28 10.02 -6.41 -15.77
C HIS A 28 11.53 -6.71 -15.71
N SER A 29 12.36 -5.76 -16.13
CA SER A 29 13.82 -5.95 -16.26
C SER A 29 14.64 -5.42 -15.09
N THR A 30 14.00 -4.76 -14.11
CA THR A 30 14.68 -4.18 -12.95
C THR A 30 14.40 -5.04 -11.71
N SER A 31 15.46 -5.63 -11.15
CA SER A 31 15.39 -6.42 -9.92
C SER A 31 15.05 -5.56 -8.71
N LEU A 32 14.34 -6.14 -7.76
CA LEU A 32 13.96 -5.56 -6.48
C LEU A 32 13.99 -6.65 -5.41
N ASP A 33 14.70 -6.40 -4.32
CA ASP A 33 14.66 -7.26 -3.14
C ASP A 33 13.64 -6.68 -2.15
N ILE A 34 12.68 -7.51 -1.72
CA ILE A 34 11.73 -7.16 -0.67
C ILE A 34 11.80 -8.24 0.41
N GLY A 35 12.30 -7.89 1.59
CA GLY A 35 12.33 -8.81 2.73
C GLY A 35 13.20 -10.05 2.51
N GLY A 36 14.28 -9.94 1.72
CA GLY A 36 15.19 -11.05 1.40
C GLY A 36 14.71 -11.92 0.23
N GLN A 37 13.62 -11.53 -0.44
CA GLN A 37 13.12 -12.20 -1.63
C GLN A 37 13.44 -11.37 -2.88
N ALA A 38 14.22 -11.96 -3.78
CA ALA A 38 14.54 -11.36 -5.07
C ALA A 38 13.34 -11.46 -6.03
N LEU A 39 12.76 -10.31 -6.37
CA LEU A 39 11.70 -10.13 -7.35
C LEU A 39 12.14 -9.11 -8.42
N ASN A 40 11.23 -8.74 -9.31
CA ASN A 40 11.36 -7.54 -10.13
C ASN A 40 10.23 -6.55 -9.79
N TYR A 41 10.38 -5.29 -10.21
CA TYR A 41 9.38 -4.24 -9.95
C TYR A 41 7.99 -4.54 -10.52
N PHE A 42 7.86 -5.44 -11.51
CA PHE A 42 6.56 -5.86 -12.02
C PHE A 42 5.90 -6.87 -11.09
N SER A 43 6.61 -7.95 -10.74
CA SER A 43 6.08 -9.04 -9.90
C SER A 43 5.98 -8.66 -8.42
N ALA A 44 6.74 -7.66 -7.97
CA ALA A 44 6.71 -7.19 -6.59
C ALA A 44 5.42 -6.44 -6.21
N PHE A 45 4.61 -6.03 -7.18
CA PHE A 45 3.37 -5.30 -6.95
C PHE A 45 2.16 -6.16 -7.33
N ALA A 46 1.20 -6.28 -6.41
CA ALA A 46 0.00 -7.07 -6.62
C ALA A 46 -1.26 -6.23 -6.41
N ALA A 47 -2.20 -6.29 -7.35
CA ALA A 47 -3.42 -5.51 -7.25
C ALA A 47 -4.37 -6.09 -6.19
N PHE A 48 -5.11 -5.24 -5.47
CA PHE A 48 -6.11 -5.68 -4.49
C PHE A 48 -7.14 -6.63 -5.10
N SER A 49 -7.52 -6.43 -6.37
CA SER A 49 -8.44 -7.32 -7.09
C SER A 49 -7.94 -8.75 -7.24
N THR A 50 -6.61 -8.97 -7.20
CA THR A 50 -6.00 -10.30 -7.27
C THR A 50 -5.79 -10.95 -5.90
N LEU A 51 -6.04 -10.21 -4.82
CA LEU A 51 -5.79 -10.61 -3.44
C LEU A 51 -7.08 -10.66 -2.59
N THR A 52 -8.25 -10.61 -3.22
CA THR A 52 -9.55 -10.47 -2.53
C THR A 52 -9.88 -11.60 -1.57
N ASP A 53 -9.35 -12.79 -1.86
CA ASP A 53 -9.73 -14.03 -1.18
C ASP A 53 -8.87 -14.33 0.04
N ASP A 54 -7.79 -13.58 0.24
CA ASP A 54 -6.77 -13.89 1.25
C ASP A 54 -6.07 -12.60 1.70
N VAL A 55 -6.56 -12.01 2.79
CA VAL A 55 -5.97 -10.81 3.40
C VAL A 55 -4.61 -11.10 3.99
N ASP A 56 -4.35 -12.33 4.44
CA ASP A 56 -3.03 -12.72 4.96
C ASP A 56 -1.96 -12.60 3.88
N LYS A 57 -2.30 -12.74 2.59
CA LYS A 57 -1.38 -12.42 1.49
C LYS A 57 -1.00 -10.94 1.39
N LEU A 58 -1.80 -10.01 1.93
CA LEU A 58 -1.43 -8.60 2.04
C LEU A 58 -0.37 -8.38 3.12
N THR A 59 -0.32 -9.26 4.13
CA THR A 59 0.43 -9.05 5.38
C THR A 59 1.71 -9.88 5.45
N THR A 60 1.69 -11.07 4.85
CA THR A 60 2.77 -12.07 4.89
C THR A 60 3.41 -12.34 3.53
N GLY A 61 2.76 -11.89 2.44
CA GLY A 61 3.27 -12.08 1.10
C GLY A 61 4.49 -11.19 0.80
N PRO A 62 5.32 -11.55 -0.19
CA PRO A 62 6.48 -10.77 -0.59
C PRO A 62 6.12 -9.54 -1.45
N HIS A 63 4.83 -9.23 -1.56
CA HIS A 63 4.30 -8.25 -2.50
C HIS A 63 3.89 -6.96 -1.80
N ILE A 64 4.07 -5.84 -2.50
CA ILE A 64 3.42 -4.58 -2.20
C ILE A 64 2.03 -4.64 -2.82
N ALA A 65 1.01 -4.75 -1.97
CA ALA A 65 -0.36 -4.78 -2.43
C ALA A 65 -0.85 -3.36 -2.72
N PHE A 66 -1.59 -3.16 -3.81
CA PHE A 66 -2.08 -1.84 -4.16
C PHE A 66 -3.47 -1.83 -4.80
N GLY A 67 -4.17 -0.72 -4.65
CA GLY A 67 -5.43 -0.50 -5.35
C GLY A 67 -6.08 0.83 -5.01
N ASP A 68 -7.22 1.07 -5.62
CA ASP A 68 -7.92 2.33 -5.46
C ASP A 68 -8.61 2.42 -4.10
N ALA A 69 -8.59 3.62 -3.53
CA ALA A 69 -9.25 3.97 -2.30
C ALA A 69 -9.93 5.33 -2.39
N LYS A 70 -10.97 5.52 -1.58
CA LYS A 70 -11.69 6.79 -1.44
C LYS A 70 -11.42 7.39 -0.06
N VAL A 71 -11.10 8.67 -0.06
CA VAL A 71 -10.90 9.47 1.14
C VAL A 71 -12.24 10.02 1.60
N ASN A 72 -12.56 9.86 2.89
CA ASN A 72 -13.73 10.49 3.50
C ASN A 72 -13.31 11.21 4.79
N LEU A 73 -13.72 12.45 4.97
CA LEU A 73 -13.54 13.21 6.20
C LEU A 73 -14.67 12.90 7.17
N PHE A 74 -14.33 12.44 8.38
CA PHE A 74 -15.33 12.18 9.41
C PHE A 74 -14.79 12.53 10.79
N LYS A 75 -15.53 13.39 11.52
CA LYS A 75 -15.17 13.86 12.87
C LYS A 75 -13.74 14.40 12.97
N GLY A 76 -13.29 15.13 11.95
CA GLY A 76 -11.98 15.80 11.91
C GLY A 76 -10.82 14.94 11.42
N ASP A 77 -11.04 13.64 11.16
CA ASP A 77 -10.03 12.73 10.62
C ASP A 77 -10.38 12.23 9.23
N TYR A 78 -9.36 11.95 8.41
CA TYR A 78 -9.54 11.30 7.13
C TYR A 78 -9.55 9.78 7.27
N TYR A 79 -10.44 9.13 6.53
CA TYR A 79 -10.53 7.69 6.40
C TYR A 79 -10.32 7.32 4.94
N VAL A 80 -9.18 6.70 4.65
CA VAL A 80 -8.83 6.17 3.34
C VAL A 80 -9.35 4.74 3.25
N LYS A 81 -10.41 4.54 2.48
CA LYS A 81 -11.15 3.28 2.38
C LYS A 81 -10.92 2.64 1.02
N SER A 82 -10.39 1.43 0.97
CA SER A 82 -10.23 0.71 -0.31
C SER A 82 -11.57 0.52 -1.00
N LEU A 83 -11.59 0.66 -2.33
CA LEU A 83 -12.76 0.33 -3.14
C LEU A 83 -12.96 -1.18 -3.24
N CYS A 84 -11.85 -1.92 -3.24
CA CYS A 84 -11.85 -3.37 -3.15
C CYS A 84 -12.31 -3.82 -1.75
N LYS A 85 -13.07 -4.92 -1.69
CA LYS A 85 -13.48 -5.58 -0.46
C LYS A 85 -12.82 -6.95 -0.40
N PHE A 86 -12.42 -7.34 0.80
CA PHE A 86 -11.71 -8.58 1.05
C PHE A 86 -12.60 -9.54 1.83
N LYS A 87 -12.52 -10.83 1.48
CA LYS A 87 -13.41 -11.91 1.99
C LYS A 87 -13.01 -12.48 3.35
N ASP A 88 -11.88 -12.05 3.89
CA ASP A 88 -11.38 -12.48 5.20
C ASP A 88 -12.29 -12.07 6.39
N HIS A 89 -13.33 -11.29 6.09
CA HIS A 89 -14.43 -11.01 6.99
C HIS A 89 -15.74 -11.41 6.31
N THR A 90 -16.66 -12.02 7.06
CA THR A 90 -18.05 -12.23 6.62
C THR A 90 -18.93 -11.21 7.35
N PRO A 91 -19.52 -10.21 6.65
CA PRO A 91 -19.45 -9.95 5.22
C PRO A 91 -18.12 -9.31 4.77
N ALA A 92 -17.81 -9.41 3.47
CA ALA A 92 -16.58 -8.85 2.89
C ALA A 92 -16.45 -7.34 3.17
N LYS A 93 -15.27 -6.92 3.62
CA LYS A 93 -15.01 -5.55 4.09
C LYS A 93 -13.83 -4.91 3.35
N PRO A 94 -13.87 -3.59 3.14
CA PRO A 94 -12.72 -2.86 2.62
C PRO A 94 -11.67 -2.63 3.72
N LEU A 95 -10.43 -2.39 3.31
CA LEU A 95 -9.38 -1.86 4.19
C LEU A 95 -9.69 -0.39 4.50
N ILE A 96 -9.50 0.01 5.75
CA ILE A 96 -9.68 1.39 6.18
C ILE A 96 -8.44 1.85 6.93
N PHE A 97 -7.80 2.89 6.41
CA PHE A 97 -6.69 3.57 7.05
C PHE A 97 -7.15 4.93 7.58
N ARG A 98 -6.91 5.20 8.86
CA ARG A 98 -7.27 6.47 9.50
C ARG A 98 -6.06 7.40 9.54
N VAL A 99 -6.21 8.59 8.98
CA VAL A 99 -5.22 9.66 9.00
C VAL A 99 -5.72 10.77 9.91
N ARG A 100 -5.04 10.93 11.05
CA ARG A 100 -5.38 11.95 12.06
C ARG A 100 -4.73 13.28 11.76
N GLN A 101 -5.31 14.35 12.31
CA GLN A 101 -4.65 15.66 12.37
C GLN A 101 -3.24 15.52 12.98
N GLY A 102 -2.23 16.07 12.30
CA GLY A 102 -0.82 15.94 12.67
C GLY A 102 -0.04 14.84 11.94
N HIS A 103 -0.71 13.95 11.20
CA HIS A 103 -0.03 13.04 10.28
C HIS A 103 0.45 13.82 9.04
N SER A 104 1.62 13.48 8.49
CA SER A 104 2.20 14.15 7.30
C SER A 104 1.22 14.20 6.12
N LEU A 105 0.62 13.04 5.79
CA LEU A 105 -0.40 12.91 4.76
C LEU A 105 -1.69 13.73 5.01
N PHE A 106 -1.98 14.20 6.22
CA PHE A 106 -3.27 14.82 6.53
C PHE A 106 -3.56 16.02 5.63
N ASN A 107 -2.55 16.86 5.40
CA ASN A 107 -2.69 18.07 4.58
C ASN A 107 -2.71 17.80 3.07
N GLU A 108 -2.36 16.59 2.65
CA GLU A 108 -2.33 16.17 1.24
C GLU A 108 -3.66 15.57 0.79
N LEU A 109 -4.52 15.19 1.75
CA LEU A 109 -5.79 14.54 1.50
C LEU A 109 -6.93 15.55 1.43
N LYS A 110 -7.89 15.26 0.55
CA LYS A 110 -9.15 16.00 0.42
C LYS A 110 -10.34 15.07 0.55
N ASP A 111 -11.43 15.57 1.10
CA ASP A 111 -12.67 14.80 1.20
C ASP A 111 -13.19 14.43 -0.20
N GLY A 112 -13.67 13.20 -0.35
CA GLY A 112 -14.16 12.67 -1.63
C GLY A 112 -13.09 12.29 -2.66
N GLN A 113 -11.81 12.54 -2.38
CA GLN A 113 -10.71 12.26 -3.30
C GLN A 113 -10.51 10.74 -3.52
N THR A 114 -10.18 10.37 -4.76
CA THR A 114 -9.69 9.03 -5.10
C THR A 114 -8.17 9.01 -5.04
N VAL A 115 -7.62 8.02 -4.34
CA VAL A 115 -6.18 7.84 -4.14
C VAL A 115 -5.79 6.39 -4.45
N SER A 116 -4.51 6.18 -4.72
CA SER A 116 -3.91 4.84 -4.74
C SER A 116 -3.38 4.52 -3.35
N LEU A 117 -3.86 3.42 -2.79
CA LEU A 117 -3.44 2.88 -1.51
C LEU A 117 -2.48 1.73 -1.74
N PHE A 118 -1.31 1.78 -1.12
CA PHE A 118 -0.30 0.72 -1.12
C PHE A 118 -0.10 0.21 0.30
N VAL A 119 0.04 -1.11 0.45
CA VAL A 119 0.15 -1.78 1.75
C VAL A 119 1.18 -2.90 1.65
N ARG A 120 2.07 -3.03 2.64
CA ARG A 120 2.95 -4.19 2.79
C ARG A 120 3.35 -4.38 4.26
N GLY A 121 3.64 -5.63 4.64
CA GLY A 121 4.08 -6.00 5.98
C GLY A 121 2.93 -6.41 6.91
N PRO A 122 3.23 -6.93 8.11
CA PRO A 122 2.23 -7.52 8.99
C PRO A 122 1.21 -6.48 9.45
N VAL A 123 0.05 -6.53 8.82
CA VAL A 123 -1.08 -5.68 9.10
C VAL A 123 -1.90 -6.30 10.22
N SER A 124 -1.91 -5.71 11.41
CA SER A 124 -2.84 -6.14 12.46
C SER A 124 -4.16 -5.44 12.24
N ILE A 125 -5.13 -6.16 11.70
CA ILE A 125 -6.50 -5.65 11.60
C ILE A 125 -7.13 -5.74 13.00
N ARG A 126 -6.97 -4.69 13.81
CA ARG A 126 -7.73 -4.46 15.06
C ARG A 126 -8.89 -3.51 14.73
N SER A 127 -10.16 -3.72 15.08
CA SER A 127 -10.79 -4.50 16.14
C SER A 127 -12.32 -4.39 15.96
N ALA A 128 -13.08 -5.17 16.73
CA ALA A 128 -14.52 -5.43 16.76
C ALA A 128 -15.53 -4.27 16.64
N GLU A 129 -15.12 -3.00 16.56
CA GLU A 129 -16.05 -1.85 16.48
C GLU A 129 -15.71 -0.83 15.38
N ARG A 130 -14.48 -0.83 14.87
CA ARG A 130 -14.03 0.06 13.81
C ARG A 130 -13.05 -0.74 12.97
N ASN A 131 -13.45 -1.08 11.74
CA ASN A 131 -12.66 -1.86 10.77
C ASN A 131 -11.41 -1.08 10.28
N SER A 132 -10.70 -0.40 11.18
CA SER A 132 -9.43 0.26 10.91
C SER A 132 -8.30 -0.76 10.91
N VAL A 133 -7.26 -0.43 10.18
CA VAL A 133 -6.05 -1.23 10.11
C VAL A 133 -4.96 -0.54 10.93
N ASP A 134 -4.36 -1.26 11.89
CA ASP A 134 -3.15 -0.84 12.59
C ASP A 134 -1.96 -1.65 12.06
N LEU A 135 -1.01 -0.97 11.42
CA LEU A 135 0.19 -1.61 10.92
C LEU A 135 1.24 -1.76 12.00
N GLN A 136 1.86 -2.94 12.07
CA GLN A 136 3.16 -3.09 12.73
C GLN A 136 4.25 -2.95 11.66
N CYS A 137 4.85 -1.76 11.57
CA CYS A 137 6.00 -1.55 10.68
C CYS A 137 7.22 -2.27 11.27
N ARG A 138 7.56 -3.44 10.73
CA ARG A 138 8.68 -4.27 11.23
C ARG A 138 9.99 -4.04 10.47
N ASP A 139 9.94 -3.46 9.28
CA ASP A 139 11.10 -3.15 8.44
C ASP A 139 10.83 -1.91 7.57
N ALA A 140 11.83 -1.47 6.79
CA ALA A 140 11.76 -0.29 5.92
C ALA A 140 10.74 -0.39 4.78
N TYR A 141 10.26 -1.60 4.49
CA TYR A 141 9.30 -1.88 3.42
C TYR A 141 7.88 -2.09 3.97
N SER A 142 7.69 -2.13 5.28
CA SER A 142 6.39 -2.35 5.92
C SER A 142 5.72 -1.02 6.18
N GLY A 143 4.49 -0.84 5.70
CA GLY A 143 3.81 0.43 5.79
C GLY A 143 2.53 0.53 4.95
N ILE A 144 1.86 1.66 5.10
CA ILE A 144 0.81 2.14 4.21
C ILE A 144 1.35 3.39 3.53
N VAL A 145 1.22 3.44 2.22
CA VAL A 145 1.52 4.64 1.44
C VAL A 145 0.27 5.03 0.67
N VAL A 146 -0.11 6.29 0.76
CA VAL A 146 -1.23 6.87 0.02
C VAL A 146 -0.65 7.83 -1.00
N ARG A 147 -1.00 7.65 -2.26
CA ARG A 147 -0.62 8.57 -3.35
C ARG A 147 -1.86 9.13 -4.03
N PRO A 148 -1.99 10.46 -4.16
CA PRO A 148 -3.03 11.06 -5.00
C PRO A 148 -2.99 10.48 -6.43
N LYS A 149 -4.17 10.21 -7.01
CA LYS A 149 -4.26 10.04 -8.46
C LYS A 149 -4.25 11.42 -9.09
N ASN A 150 -3.19 11.73 -9.85
CA ASN A 150 -3.16 12.90 -10.74
C ASN A 150 -4.11 12.69 -11.92
#